data_AF-A0A8C6Y7W6-F1
#
_entry.id   AF-A0A8C6Y7W6-F1
#
_cell.length_a   1.000
_cell.length_b   1.000
_cell.length_c   1.000
_cell.angle_alpha   90.00
_cell.angle_beta   90.00
_cell.angle_gamma   90.00
#
_symmetry.space_group_name_H-M   'P 1'
#
loop_
_entity.id
_entity.type
_entity.pdbx_description
1 polymer ?
#
loop_
_entity_poly.entity_id
_entity_poly.type
_entity_poly.pdbx_seq_one_letter_code
_entity_poly.pdbx_strand_id
1 'polypeptide(L)'
;YLSSRTSLNCSSYGAAICSGYGGSGFGGGVGFGSASVGGGSYGANYRSSSSVSMSGAYGAGDSVFLAGAEKETMQNLNSRLANYLEKVRSLEEANAELERKIRHWYEKNGPGAPGVTRDYSKYHHMIDELRNQIVNVTIENANVVLQIDNARLAADDFRMKFENELFLRQSVEGDINGLRRVLDDLTMNRSDLEAQLESLTEELAYLKKNHEEEMTLLRSSSTGDVTVEMNAAPGIDLTKLLNDMRAQYEDLAEQNRREAEEQFIKMSQPLQQQIHDDAGAASTARNELIELKRSFQSLEIELQSLLAKKASLEGTLAETEANYSTQLSQLQLQVSSLEEQLQQIRAETECQNSEYQQLLGIKTRLEMEIETYRRLLDGERVVKTIVEELVDGKVISSQVKSVEEKTTK
;
A
#
# COMPACT_ATOMS: atom_id res chain seq x y z
N TYR A 1 42.08 -47.43 28.39
CA TYR A 1 42.17 -48.48 27.36
C TYR A 1 41.54 -47.94 26.08
N LEU A 2 42.40 -47.78 25.08
CA LEU A 2 42.19 -47.45 23.65
C LEU A 2 41.37 -46.19 23.29
N SER A 3 42.02 -45.12 22.82
CA SER A 3 42.45 -44.86 21.41
C SER A 3 41.27 -44.43 20.52
N SER A 4 41.32 -43.41 19.67
CA SER A 4 42.42 -42.65 19.07
C SER A 4 41.88 -41.36 18.44
N ARG A 5 42.74 -40.33 18.41
CA ARG A 5 43.02 -39.35 17.34
C ARG A 5 42.10 -39.34 16.11
N THR A 6 41.71 -38.13 15.65
CA THR A 6 42.41 -37.40 14.57
C THR A 6 41.77 -36.03 14.28
N SER A 7 42.63 -35.02 14.19
CA SER A 7 42.45 -33.73 13.51
C SER A 7 42.29 -33.89 12.00
N LEU A 8 41.63 -32.93 11.32
CA LEU A 8 42.16 -32.22 10.14
C LEU A 8 41.19 -31.14 9.60
N ASN A 9 41.80 -30.02 9.21
CA ASN A 9 41.33 -28.90 8.41
C ASN A 9 40.56 -29.30 7.12
N CYS A 10 39.68 -28.42 6.63
CA CYS A 10 39.95 -27.47 5.53
C CYS A 10 38.71 -27.18 4.65
N SER A 11 38.63 -25.91 4.23
CA SER A 11 38.06 -25.40 2.96
C SER A 11 36.55 -25.21 2.80
N SER A 12 36.16 -23.92 2.77
CA SER A 12 35.78 -23.21 1.55
C SER A 12 34.95 -23.98 0.53
N TYR A 13 33.65 -23.69 0.48
CA TYR A 13 32.89 -23.63 -0.77
C TYR A 13 32.01 -22.38 -0.77
N GLY A 14 32.32 -21.46 -1.68
CA GLY A 14 31.42 -20.38 -2.05
C GLY A 14 30.23 -20.91 -2.85
N ALA A 15 29.11 -20.25 -2.71
CA ALA A 15 28.00 -20.33 -3.67
C ALA A 15 27.27 -18.98 -3.68
N ALA A 16 27.65 -18.14 -4.65
CA ALA A 16 26.71 -17.23 -5.27
C ALA A 16 25.76 -18.07 -6.13
N ILE A 17 24.46 -17.80 -6.10
CA ILE A 17 23.53 -17.94 -7.23
C ILE A 17 22.26 -17.14 -6.92
N CYS A 18 21.87 -16.36 -7.92
CA CYS A 18 20.62 -15.62 -8.06
C CYS A 18 19.39 -16.54 -8.08
N SER A 19 18.26 -16.04 -7.56
CA SER A 19 16.88 -16.14 -8.08
C SER A 19 15.96 -15.58 -6.99
N GLY A 20 15.10 -14.61 -7.22
CA GLY A 20 14.15 -14.54 -8.32
C GLY A 20 12.78 -15.02 -7.83
N TYR A 21 12.11 -14.24 -6.98
CA TYR A 21 10.68 -14.34 -6.68
C TYR A 21 10.22 -12.89 -6.46
N GLY A 22 9.33 -12.30 -7.24
CA GLY A 22 8.16 -12.88 -7.90
C GLY A 22 6.95 -12.18 -7.30
N GLY A 23 6.77 -10.91 -7.66
CA GLY A 23 5.65 -10.09 -7.20
C GLY A 23 4.34 -10.57 -7.80
N SER A 24 3.38 -10.91 -6.95
CA SER A 24 2.00 -11.20 -7.32
C SER A 24 1.14 -9.99 -7.01
N GLY A 25 0.98 -9.10 -7.99
CA GLY A 25 -0.03 -8.04 -7.98
C GLY A 25 -1.39 -8.63 -8.36
N PHE A 26 -2.35 -8.58 -7.44
CA PHE A 26 -3.75 -8.89 -7.69
C PHE A 26 -4.44 -7.61 -8.19
N GLY A 27 -4.51 -7.44 -9.51
CA GLY A 27 -5.23 -6.34 -10.17
C GLY A 27 -6.58 -6.82 -10.69
N GLY A 28 -7.65 -6.63 -9.91
CA GLY A 28 -9.03 -6.87 -10.34
C GLY A 28 -9.66 -5.59 -10.88
N GLY A 29 -9.59 -5.37 -12.19
CA GLY A 29 -10.31 -4.30 -12.89
C GLY A 29 -11.64 -4.81 -13.44
N VAL A 30 -12.76 -4.30 -12.91
CA VAL A 30 -14.10 -4.50 -13.47
C VAL A 30 -14.39 -3.38 -14.48
N GLY A 31 -14.21 -3.66 -15.77
CA GLY A 31 -14.61 -2.80 -16.87
C GLY A 31 -16.00 -3.19 -17.39
N PHE A 32 -17.00 -2.33 -17.19
CA PHE A 32 -18.30 -2.43 -17.85
C PHE A 32 -18.19 -1.80 -19.26
N GLY A 33 -18.00 -2.65 -20.27
CA GLY A 33 -18.12 -2.28 -21.68
C GLY A 33 -19.50 -2.64 -22.22
N SER A 34 -20.26 -1.63 -22.67
CA SER A 34 -21.58 -1.77 -23.28
C SER A 34 -21.49 -2.45 -24.65
N ALA A 35 -22.30 -3.49 -24.83
CA ALA A 35 -22.37 -4.30 -26.04
C ALA A 35 -23.11 -3.57 -27.17
N SER A 36 -22.47 -3.49 -28.34
CA SER A 36 -23.06 -3.08 -29.59
C SER A 36 -23.85 -4.24 -30.22
N VAL A 37 -25.03 -3.89 -30.73
CA VAL A 37 -26.01 -4.77 -31.39
C VAL A 37 -25.43 -5.35 -32.68
N GLY A 38 -25.34 -6.69 -32.73
CA GLY A 38 -25.21 -7.46 -33.96
C GLY A 38 -26.57 -8.03 -34.35
N GLY A 39 -27.00 -7.81 -35.60
CA GLY A 39 -28.28 -8.32 -36.10
C GLY A 39 -28.37 -8.32 -37.62
N GLY A 40 -28.05 -9.48 -38.22
CA GLY A 40 -28.90 -10.17 -39.21
C GLY A 40 -29.29 -9.47 -40.51
N SER A 41 -28.55 -9.83 -41.57
CA SER A 41 -28.86 -9.82 -43.00
C SER A 41 -30.31 -10.18 -43.38
N TYR A 42 -30.93 -9.45 -44.33
CA TYR A 42 -31.72 -10.00 -45.46
C TYR A 42 -31.76 -9.00 -46.62
N GLY A 43 -31.08 -9.34 -47.73
CA GLY A 43 -31.19 -8.66 -49.01
C GLY A 43 -32.31 -9.26 -49.85
N ALA A 44 -33.06 -8.41 -50.56
CA ALA A 44 -33.94 -8.82 -51.64
C ALA A 44 -33.78 -7.84 -52.82
N ASN A 45 -33.22 -8.39 -53.90
CA ASN A 45 -33.11 -7.77 -55.20
C ASN A 45 -34.50 -7.65 -55.85
N TYR A 46 -34.80 -6.51 -56.46
CA TYR A 46 -35.66 -6.46 -57.64
C TYR A 46 -35.08 -5.46 -58.64
N ARG A 47 -34.44 -6.03 -59.67
CA ARG A 47 -34.23 -5.37 -60.96
C ARG A 47 -35.46 -5.65 -61.82
N SER A 48 -35.99 -4.63 -62.48
CA SER A 48 -36.63 -4.82 -63.78
C SER A 48 -36.40 -3.62 -64.67
N SER A 49 -35.69 -3.94 -65.73
CA SER A 49 -35.39 -3.22 -66.96
C SER A 49 -36.64 -2.93 -67.79
N SER A 50 -36.67 -1.80 -68.50
CA SER A 50 -36.78 -1.79 -69.97
C SER A 50 -36.82 -0.36 -70.51
N SER A 51 -35.72 0.01 -71.15
CA SER A 51 -35.60 1.01 -72.19
C SER A 51 -36.36 0.59 -73.45
N VAL A 52 -37.16 1.47 -74.04
CA VAL A 52 -37.44 1.48 -75.49
C VAL A 52 -37.41 2.92 -75.97
N SER A 53 -36.33 3.25 -76.66
CA SER A 53 -36.24 4.34 -77.63
C SER A 53 -36.67 3.76 -78.98
N MET A 54 -37.56 4.41 -79.71
CA MET A 54 -37.69 4.18 -81.15
C MET A 54 -37.98 5.48 -81.88
N SER A 55 -36.94 5.95 -82.55
CA SER A 55 -36.95 6.91 -83.65
C SER A 55 -37.57 6.28 -84.89
N GLY A 56 -38.38 7.05 -85.61
CA GLY A 56 -38.96 6.65 -86.90
C GLY A 56 -39.56 7.87 -87.59
N ALA A 57 -38.80 8.44 -88.53
CA ALA A 57 -39.18 9.55 -89.40
C ALA A 57 -40.14 9.10 -90.51
N TYR A 58 -40.48 10.05 -91.41
CA TYR A 58 -41.44 10.02 -92.52
C TYR A 58 -42.89 10.30 -92.05
N GLY A 59 -43.61 11.30 -92.53
CA GLY A 59 -43.45 12.19 -93.67
C GLY A 59 -44.83 12.50 -94.23
N ALA A 60 -45.14 13.79 -94.37
CA ALA A 60 -46.20 14.38 -95.19
C ALA A 60 -47.68 14.11 -94.82
N GLY A 61 -48.39 15.23 -94.59
CA GLY A 61 -49.76 15.38 -95.03
C GLY A 61 -50.80 15.52 -93.92
N ASP A 62 -51.49 16.66 -93.97
CA ASP A 62 -52.86 16.85 -93.51
C ASP A 62 -53.11 17.08 -92.03
N SER A 63 -52.97 18.37 -91.69
CA SER A 63 -53.83 19.12 -90.78
C SER A 63 -55.28 18.60 -90.77
N VAL A 64 -55.91 18.57 -89.57
CA VAL A 64 -57.35 18.29 -89.30
C VAL A 64 -57.65 16.92 -88.67
N PHE A 65 -56.99 16.55 -87.55
CA PHE A 65 -57.50 15.49 -86.66
C PHE A 65 -57.08 15.59 -85.17
N LEU A 66 -56.93 16.79 -84.60
CA LEU A 66 -56.34 16.99 -83.26
C LEU A 66 -57.34 17.27 -82.09
N ALA A 67 -58.65 17.19 -82.29
CA ALA A 67 -59.63 17.55 -81.25
C ALA A 67 -60.34 16.36 -80.54
N GLY A 68 -60.22 15.14 -81.06
CA GLY A 68 -60.84 13.93 -80.49
C GLY A 68 -59.96 13.22 -79.44
N ALA A 69 -58.64 13.19 -79.66
CA ALA A 69 -57.69 12.48 -78.81
C ALA A 69 -57.48 13.16 -77.43
N GLU A 70 -57.63 14.48 -77.35
CA GLU A 70 -57.46 15.24 -76.10
C GLU A 70 -58.57 14.97 -75.08
N LYS A 71 -59.78 14.69 -75.55
CA LYS A 71 -60.93 14.38 -74.68
C LYS A 71 -60.84 12.97 -74.10
N GLU A 72 -60.35 12.02 -74.89
CA GLU A 72 -60.16 10.63 -74.45
C GLU A 72 -59.00 10.49 -73.46
N THR A 73 -57.91 11.25 -73.66
CA THR A 73 -56.81 11.33 -72.68
C THR A 73 -57.25 11.99 -71.37
N MET A 74 -58.07 13.05 -71.42
CA MET A 74 -58.65 13.68 -70.22
C MET A 74 -59.60 12.75 -69.47
N GLN A 75 -60.38 11.94 -70.18
CA GLN A 75 -61.23 10.92 -69.54
C GLN A 75 -60.40 9.82 -68.88
N ASN A 76 -59.33 9.33 -69.53
CA ASN A 76 -58.42 8.34 -68.93
C ASN A 76 -57.74 8.86 -67.66
N LEU A 77 -57.29 10.12 -67.68
CA LEU A 77 -56.71 10.80 -66.51
C LEU A 77 -57.73 10.96 -65.39
N ASN A 78 -58.97 11.35 -65.70
CA ASN A 78 -60.04 11.45 -64.70
C ASN A 78 -60.42 10.07 -64.13
N SER A 79 -60.49 9.02 -64.93
CA SER A 79 -60.72 7.65 -64.44
C SER A 79 -59.56 7.18 -63.54
N ARG A 80 -58.32 7.56 -63.87
CA ARG A 80 -57.15 7.26 -63.04
C ARG A 80 -57.13 8.07 -61.74
N LEU A 81 -57.56 9.33 -61.77
CA LEU A 81 -57.75 10.17 -60.58
C LEU A 81 -58.86 9.61 -59.67
N ALA A 82 -59.99 9.18 -60.26
CA ALA A 82 -61.08 8.55 -59.51
C ALA A 82 -60.62 7.26 -58.82
N ASN A 83 -59.90 6.39 -59.53
CA ASN A 83 -59.29 5.19 -58.94
C ASN A 83 -58.26 5.52 -57.85
N TYR A 84 -57.47 6.60 -58.02
CA TYR A 84 -56.55 7.07 -56.98
C TYR A 84 -57.29 7.58 -55.74
N LEU A 85 -58.36 8.36 -55.92
CA LEU A 85 -59.18 8.87 -54.81
C LEU A 85 -59.91 7.75 -54.07
N GLU A 86 -60.40 6.74 -54.79
CA GLU A 86 -60.99 5.54 -54.20
C GLU A 86 -59.94 4.73 -53.43
N LYS A 87 -58.72 4.60 -54.00
CA LYS A 87 -57.62 3.93 -53.31
C LYS A 87 -57.19 4.68 -52.05
N VAL A 88 -57.11 6.00 -52.09
CA VAL A 88 -56.80 6.85 -50.92
C VAL A 88 -57.85 6.67 -49.84
N ARG A 89 -59.15 6.71 -50.17
CA ARG A 89 -60.21 6.45 -49.18
C ARG A 89 -60.12 5.05 -48.56
N SER A 90 -59.86 4.03 -49.36
CA SER A 90 -59.70 2.65 -48.84
C SER A 90 -58.49 2.53 -47.90
N LEU A 91 -57.41 3.28 -48.17
CA LEU A 91 -56.22 3.30 -47.33
C LEU A 91 -56.44 4.11 -46.05
N GLU A 92 -57.18 5.21 -46.11
CA GLU A 92 -57.59 6.00 -44.94
C GLU A 92 -58.47 5.18 -44.00
N GLU A 93 -59.45 4.43 -44.54
CA GLU A 93 -60.31 3.55 -43.75
C GLU A 93 -59.52 2.39 -43.12
N ALA A 94 -58.62 1.76 -43.88
CA ALA A 94 -57.73 0.73 -43.35
C ALA A 94 -56.79 1.27 -42.27
N ASN A 95 -56.24 2.48 -42.44
CA ASN A 95 -55.41 3.13 -41.43
C ASN A 95 -56.22 3.44 -40.15
N ALA A 96 -57.44 3.98 -40.29
CA ALA A 96 -58.31 4.24 -39.14
C ALA A 96 -58.66 2.95 -38.38
N GLU A 97 -58.83 1.83 -39.09
CA GLU A 97 -59.03 0.53 -38.46
C GLU A 97 -57.77 0.02 -37.74
N LEU A 98 -56.59 0.15 -38.35
CA LEU A 98 -55.33 -0.21 -37.72
C LEU A 98 -55.05 0.62 -36.48
N GLU A 99 -55.28 1.94 -36.52
CA GLU A 99 -55.15 2.81 -35.35
C GLU A 99 -56.08 2.39 -34.20
N ARG A 100 -57.31 1.97 -34.52
CA ARG A 100 -58.26 1.47 -33.51
C ARG A 100 -57.78 0.17 -32.89
N LYS A 101 -57.24 -0.74 -33.70
CA LYS A 101 -56.66 -2.01 -33.23
C LYS A 101 -55.42 -1.77 -32.36
N ILE A 102 -54.57 -0.82 -32.74
CA ILE A 102 -53.39 -0.42 -31.94
C ILE A 102 -53.84 0.16 -30.60
N ARG A 103 -54.81 1.10 -30.59
CA ARG A 103 -55.35 1.66 -29.34
C ARG A 103 -55.95 0.59 -28.43
N HIS A 104 -56.78 -0.29 -28.98
CA HIS A 104 -57.37 -1.40 -28.22
C HIS A 104 -56.30 -2.37 -27.69
N TRP A 105 -55.24 -2.62 -28.45
CA TRP A 105 -54.13 -3.46 -28.00
C TRP A 105 -53.34 -2.80 -26.86
N TYR A 106 -53.11 -1.48 -26.91
CA TYR A 106 -52.47 -0.74 -25.83
C TYR A 106 -53.36 -0.59 -24.59
N GLU A 107 -54.67 -0.49 -24.72
CA GLU A 107 -55.57 -0.52 -23.56
C GLU A 107 -55.57 -1.89 -22.86
N LYS A 108 -55.49 -2.96 -23.65
CA LYS A 108 -55.51 -4.34 -23.13
C LYS A 108 -54.16 -4.84 -22.62
N ASN A 109 -53.05 -4.38 -23.22
CA ASN A 109 -51.71 -4.92 -22.96
C ASN A 109 -50.69 -3.83 -22.58
N GLY A 110 -51.10 -2.57 -22.52
CA GLY A 110 -50.23 -1.48 -22.12
C GLY A 110 -49.82 -1.56 -20.65
N PRO A 111 -48.74 -0.86 -20.27
CA PRO A 111 -48.27 -0.79 -18.90
C PRO A 111 -49.33 -0.06 -18.04
N GLY A 112 -50.21 -0.82 -17.39
CA GLY A 112 -51.36 -0.33 -16.63
C GLY A 112 -52.67 -1.10 -16.87
N ALA A 113 -52.71 -2.02 -17.83
CA ALA A 113 -53.88 -2.87 -18.06
C ALA A 113 -54.14 -3.83 -16.88
N PRO A 114 -55.40 -4.13 -16.51
CA PRO A 114 -55.74 -4.97 -15.36
C PRO A 114 -55.18 -6.39 -15.58
N GLY A 115 -54.12 -6.74 -14.84
CA GLY A 115 -53.46 -8.05 -14.91
C GLY A 115 -52.00 -8.06 -15.42
N VAL A 116 -51.45 -6.92 -15.85
CA VAL A 116 -50.05 -6.81 -16.34
C VAL A 116 -49.14 -5.99 -15.41
N THR A 117 -49.61 -5.55 -14.25
CA THR A 117 -48.71 -5.13 -13.15
C THR A 117 -48.21 -6.38 -12.44
N ARG A 118 -47.14 -6.97 -12.98
CA ARG A 118 -46.42 -8.06 -12.32
C ARG A 118 -45.72 -7.45 -11.11
N ASP A 119 -46.31 -7.56 -9.92
CA ASP A 119 -45.74 -6.95 -8.71
C ASP A 119 -44.43 -7.64 -8.30
N TYR A 120 -43.30 -7.08 -8.75
CA TYR A 120 -41.95 -7.57 -8.41
C TYR A 120 -41.48 -7.17 -7.00
N SER A 121 -42.31 -6.44 -6.24
CA SER A 121 -42.01 -5.95 -4.88
C SER A 121 -41.47 -7.04 -3.93
N LYS A 122 -42.00 -8.28 -4.03
CA LYS A 122 -41.53 -9.42 -3.22
C LYS A 122 -40.08 -9.81 -3.51
N TYR A 123 -39.65 -9.70 -4.77
CA TYR A 123 -38.26 -9.99 -5.14
C TYR A 123 -37.32 -8.88 -4.72
N HIS A 124 -37.77 -7.62 -4.69
CA HIS A 124 -36.96 -6.52 -4.19
C HIS A 124 -36.59 -6.70 -2.71
N HIS A 125 -37.55 -7.07 -1.85
CA HIS A 125 -37.25 -7.37 -0.44
C HIS A 125 -36.22 -8.50 -0.29
N MET A 126 -36.39 -9.60 -1.05
CA MET A 126 -35.44 -10.72 -1.00
C MET A 126 -34.05 -10.33 -1.52
N ILE A 127 -33.97 -9.50 -2.57
CA ILE A 127 -32.70 -8.98 -3.10
C ILE A 127 -32.03 -8.09 -2.06
N ASP A 128 -32.77 -7.22 -1.38
CA ASP A 128 -32.22 -6.32 -0.37
C ASP A 128 -31.77 -7.09 0.88
N GLU A 129 -32.49 -8.14 1.27
CA GLU A 129 -32.07 -9.05 2.34
C GLU A 129 -30.76 -9.78 1.98
N LEU A 130 -30.65 -10.32 0.76
CA LEU A 130 -29.42 -10.95 0.27
C LEU A 130 -28.26 -9.95 0.19
N ARG A 131 -28.51 -8.71 -0.23
CA ARG A 131 -27.50 -7.64 -0.23
C ARG A 131 -27.01 -7.34 1.17
N ASN A 132 -27.92 -7.22 2.13
CA ASN A 132 -27.56 -7.01 3.53
C ASN A 132 -26.75 -8.18 4.10
N GLN A 133 -27.09 -9.42 3.76
CA GLN A 133 -26.30 -10.59 4.15
C GLN A 133 -24.89 -10.54 3.55
N ILE A 134 -24.74 -10.18 2.27
CA ILE A 134 -23.42 -10.04 1.62
C ILE A 134 -22.61 -8.95 2.32
N VAL A 135 -23.21 -7.80 2.63
CA VAL A 135 -22.53 -6.72 3.35
C VAL A 135 -22.09 -7.17 4.74
N ASN A 136 -22.97 -7.83 5.49
CA ASN A 136 -22.64 -8.35 6.82
C ASN A 136 -21.49 -9.35 6.78
N VAL A 137 -21.53 -10.33 5.87
CA VAL A 137 -20.44 -11.31 5.68
C VAL A 137 -19.15 -10.62 5.25
N THR A 138 -19.23 -9.56 4.43
CA THR A 138 -18.05 -8.79 4.00
C THR A 138 -17.41 -8.06 5.18
N ILE A 139 -18.22 -7.45 6.05
CA ILE A 139 -17.77 -6.78 7.28
C ILE A 139 -17.18 -7.81 8.26
N GLU A 140 -17.84 -8.95 8.46
CA GLU A 140 -17.35 -10.04 9.30
C GLU A 140 -16.01 -10.58 8.78
N ASN A 141 -15.88 -10.77 7.47
CA ASN A 141 -14.62 -11.19 6.86
C ASN A 141 -13.52 -10.15 7.08
N ALA A 142 -13.81 -8.86 6.88
CA ALA A 142 -12.86 -7.79 7.18
C ALA A 142 -12.43 -7.79 8.67
N ASN A 143 -13.36 -8.00 9.60
CA ASN A 143 -13.06 -8.11 11.03
C ASN A 143 -12.17 -9.32 11.33
N VAL A 144 -12.43 -10.48 10.71
CA VAL A 144 -11.59 -11.68 10.87
C VAL A 144 -10.19 -11.44 10.32
N VAL A 145 -10.05 -10.80 9.16
CA VAL A 145 -8.75 -10.42 8.59
C VAL A 145 -7.97 -9.50 9.55
N LEU A 146 -8.63 -8.49 10.13
CA LEU A 146 -8.01 -7.62 11.13
C LEU A 146 -7.57 -8.38 12.38
N GLN A 147 -8.36 -9.34 12.86
CA GLN A 147 -7.97 -10.20 13.99
C GLN A 147 -6.76 -11.08 13.66
N ILE A 148 -6.71 -11.62 12.43
CA ILE A 148 -5.56 -12.40 11.95
C ILE A 148 -4.31 -11.53 11.91
N ASP A 149 -4.40 -10.32 11.36
CA ASP A 149 -3.26 -9.41 11.27
C ASP A 149 -2.80 -8.94 12.65
N ASN A 150 -3.74 -8.68 13.56
CA ASN A 150 -3.41 -8.36 14.95
C ASN A 150 -2.69 -9.54 15.65
N ALA A 151 -3.19 -10.77 15.48
CA ALA A 151 -2.56 -11.96 16.05
C ALA A 151 -1.17 -12.23 15.44
N ARG A 152 -0.98 -11.96 14.14
CA ARG A 152 0.33 -12.04 13.47
C ARG A 152 1.32 -11.02 14.02
N LEU A 153 0.90 -9.76 14.15
CA LEU A 153 1.74 -8.71 14.73
C LEU A 153 2.13 -9.03 16.18
N ALA A 154 1.21 -9.55 16.99
CA ALA A 154 1.51 -9.99 18.34
C ALA A 154 2.50 -11.18 18.35
N ALA A 155 2.34 -12.15 17.46
CA ALA A 155 3.26 -13.28 17.33
C ALA A 155 4.67 -12.83 16.92
N ASP A 156 4.78 -11.88 15.98
CA ASP A 156 6.06 -11.30 15.58
C ASP A 156 6.71 -10.48 16.70
N ASP A 157 5.95 -9.72 17.48
CA ASP A 157 6.46 -9.02 18.66
C ASP A 157 7.02 -10.01 19.71
N PHE A 158 6.29 -11.09 20.00
CA PHE A 158 6.81 -12.15 20.88
C PHE A 158 8.04 -12.86 20.31
N ARG A 159 8.08 -13.09 18.99
CA ARG A 159 9.25 -13.68 18.33
C ARG A 159 10.48 -12.79 18.48
N MET A 160 10.36 -11.50 18.20
CA MET A 160 11.45 -10.54 18.36
C MET A 160 11.92 -10.45 19.83
N LYS A 161 10.98 -10.42 20.78
CA LYS A 161 11.31 -10.46 22.21
C LYS A 161 12.05 -11.73 22.60
N PHE A 162 11.63 -12.88 22.09
CA PHE A 162 12.31 -14.15 22.34
C PHE A 162 13.71 -14.19 21.74
N GLU A 163 13.89 -13.72 20.49
CA GLU A 163 15.19 -13.64 19.83
C GLU A 163 16.16 -12.71 20.60
N ASN A 164 15.67 -11.56 21.06
CA ASN A 164 16.46 -10.63 21.89
C ASN A 164 16.84 -11.25 23.24
N GLU A 165 15.90 -11.89 23.93
CA GLU A 165 16.18 -12.56 25.21
C GLU A 165 17.17 -13.73 25.03
N LEU A 166 17.02 -14.49 23.95
CA LEU A 166 17.95 -15.58 23.62
C LEU A 166 19.37 -15.04 23.39
N PHE A 167 19.50 -13.94 22.65
CA PHE A 167 20.78 -13.27 22.42
C PHE A 167 21.42 -12.79 23.74
N LEU A 168 20.64 -12.12 24.60
CA LEU A 168 21.11 -11.68 25.92
C LEU A 168 21.54 -12.86 26.78
N ARG A 169 20.75 -13.93 26.80
CA ARG A 169 21.09 -15.17 27.53
C ARG A 169 22.41 -15.76 27.03
N GLN A 170 22.62 -15.83 25.71
CA GLN A 170 23.86 -16.34 25.12
C GLN A 170 25.06 -15.45 25.48
N SER A 171 24.89 -14.13 25.50
CA SER A 171 25.94 -13.20 25.95
C SER A 171 26.32 -13.46 27.41
N VAL A 172 25.33 -13.53 28.31
CA VAL A 172 25.55 -13.80 29.73
C VAL A 172 26.17 -15.18 29.95
N GLU A 173 25.76 -16.20 29.19
CA GLU A 173 26.35 -17.53 29.23
C GLU A 173 27.82 -17.51 28.76
N GLY A 174 28.13 -16.68 27.75
CA GLY A 174 29.51 -16.38 27.34
C GLY A 174 30.33 -15.77 28.48
N ASP A 175 29.80 -14.74 29.15
CA ASP A 175 30.46 -14.08 30.28
C ASP A 175 30.68 -15.03 31.46
N ILE A 176 29.69 -15.86 31.81
CA ILE A 176 29.81 -16.88 32.87
C ILE A 176 30.92 -17.87 32.53
N ASN A 177 31.00 -18.33 31.29
CA ASN A 177 32.06 -19.24 30.85
C ASN A 177 33.44 -18.56 30.88
N GLY A 178 33.52 -17.27 30.54
CA GLY A 178 34.73 -16.46 30.70
C GLY A 178 35.15 -16.34 32.17
N LEU A 179 34.22 -16.02 33.06
CA LEU A 179 34.47 -15.92 34.51
C LEU A 179 34.91 -17.26 35.12
N ARG A 180 34.35 -18.39 34.65
CA ARG A 180 34.81 -19.73 35.06
C ARG A 180 36.27 -19.98 34.68
N ARG A 181 36.69 -19.59 33.47
CA ARG A 181 38.10 -19.69 33.06
C ARG A 181 39.01 -18.85 33.93
N VAL A 182 38.63 -17.60 34.21
CA VAL A 182 39.39 -16.73 35.10
C VAL A 182 39.49 -17.32 36.51
N LEU A 183 38.43 -17.94 37.02
CA LEU A 183 38.46 -18.63 38.31
C LEU A 183 39.42 -19.83 38.30
N ASP A 184 39.43 -20.63 37.24
CA ASP A 184 40.34 -21.75 37.08
C ASP A 184 41.81 -21.26 37.02
N ASP A 185 42.09 -20.21 36.25
CA ASP A 185 43.43 -19.58 36.15
C ASP A 185 43.89 -19.02 37.51
N LEU A 186 43.00 -18.33 38.25
CA LEU A 186 43.30 -17.85 39.60
C LEU A 186 43.55 -18.99 40.58
N THR A 187 42.83 -20.11 40.43
CA THR A 187 43.02 -21.29 41.26
C THR A 187 44.38 -21.94 40.99
N MET A 188 44.80 -22.04 39.73
CA MET A 188 46.15 -22.50 39.35
C MET A 188 47.23 -21.57 39.90
N ASN A 189 47.09 -20.26 39.72
CA ASN A 189 48.04 -19.28 40.25
C ASN A 189 48.13 -19.36 41.79
N ARG A 190 47.00 -19.60 42.48
CA ARG A 190 47.01 -19.80 43.92
C ARG A 190 47.80 -21.05 44.31
N SER A 191 47.58 -22.18 43.64
CA SER A 191 48.34 -23.40 43.92
C SER A 191 49.84 -23.25 43.62
N ASP A 192 50.20 -22.51 42.57
CA ASP A 192 51.60 -22.25 42.24
C ASP A 192 52.28 -21.39 43.31
N LEU A 193 51.59 -20.35 43.80
CA LEU A 193 52.09 -19.52 44.90
C LEU A 193 52.16 -20.29 46.23
N GLU A 194 51.19 -21.16 46.51
CA GLU A 194 51.21 -22.05 47.68
C GLU A 194 52.42 -23.00 47.61
N ALA A 195 52.72 -23.58 46.44
CA ALA A 195 53.89 -24.44 46.25
C ALA A 195 55.22 -23.67 46.39
N GLN A 196 55.31 -22.45 45.87
CA GLN A 196 56.48 -21.59 46.06
C GLN A 196 56.67 -21.22 47.53
N LEU A 197 55.60 -20.89 48.26
CA LEU A 197 55.67 -20.62 49.69
C LEU A 197 56.18 -21.83 50.46
N GLU A 198 55.63 -23.03 50.21
CA GLU A 198 56.09 -24.26 50.86
C GLU A 198 57.58 -24.50 50.59
N SER A 199 58.01 -24.42 49.32
CA SER A 199 59.41 -24.56 48.94
C SER A 199 60.33 -23.55 49.65
N LEU A 200 59.93 -22.28 49.75
CA LEU A 200 60.71 -21.25 50.47
C LEU A 200 60.75 -21.54 51.97
N THR A 201 59.66 -22.04 52.56
CA THR A 201 59.64 -22.40 53.98
C THR A 201 60.52 -23.61 54.28
N GLU A 202 60.57 -24.60 53.38
CA GLU A 202 61.48 -25.74 53.47
C GLU A 202 62.94 -25.28 53.35
N GLU A 203 63.26 -24.41 52.39
CA GLU A 203 64.61 -23.85 52.23
C GLU A 203 65.05 -23.05 53.47
N LEU A 204 64.15 -22.24 54.04
CA LEU A 204 64.42 -21.50 55.27
C LEU A 204 64.68 -22.46 56.44
N ALA A 205 63.88 -23.52 56.58
CA ALA A 205 64.08 -24.54 57.59
C ALA A 205 65.43 -25.27 57.40
N TYR A 206 65.79 -25.59 56.16
CA TYR A 206 67.07 -26.21 55.81
C TYR A 206 68.26 -25.30 56.15
N LEU A 207 68.22 -24.02 55.76
CA LEU A 207 69.26 -23.03 56.06
C LEU A 207 69.43 -22.81 57.56
N LYS A 208 68.33 -22.74 58.33
CA LYS A 208 68.39 -22.64 59.79
C LYS A 208 69.07 -23.85 60.41
N LYS A 209 68.71 -25.05 59.97
CA LYS A 209 69.33 -26.30 60.44
C LYS A 209 70.82 -26.36 60.08
N ASN A 210 71.19 -26.03 58.85
CA ASN A 210 72.58 -26.00 58.42
C ASN A 210 73.41 -24.97 59.22
N HIS A 211 72.86 -23.78 59.45
CA HIS A 211 73.53 -22.77 60.29
C HIS A 211 73.69 -23.23 61.74
N GLU A 212 72.69 -23.91 62.31
CA GLU A 212 72.79 -24.49 63.64
C GLU A 212 73.89 -25.56 63.70
N GLU A 213 73.95 -26.46 62.72
CA GLU A 213 74.99 -27.48 62.58
C GLU A 213 76.38 -26.84 62.40
N GLU A 214 76.56 -25.88 61.50
CA GLU A 214 77.82 -25.16 61.31
C GLU A 214 78.26 -24.40 62.57
N MET A 215 77.34 -23.74 63.27
CA MET A 215 77.66 -23.07 64.54
C MET A 215 78.07 -24.08 65.62
N THR A 216 77.47 -25.28 65.65
CA THR A 216 77.92 -26.35 66.55
C THR A 216 79.30 -26.88 66.17
N LEU A 217 79.58 -27.04 64.87
CA LEU A 217 80.88 -27.48 64.36
C LEU A 217 81.97 -26.43 64.60
N LEU A 218 81.71 -25.15 64.34
CA LEU A 218 82.64 -24.05 64.61
C LEU A 218 82.91 -23.89 66.11
N ARG A 219 81.89 -24.07 66.96
CA ARG A 219 82.09 -24.17 68.42
C ARG A 219 82.97 -25.36 68.82
N SER A 220 82.93 -26.46 68.05
CA SER A 220 83.78 -27.64 68.28
C SER A 220 85.18 -27.53 67.64
N SER A 221 85.37 -26.64 66.68
CA SER A 221 86.58 -26.56 65.85
C SER A 221 87.45 -25.32 66.12
N SER A 222 87.09 -24.42 67.03
CA SER A 222 87.89 -23.23 67.36
C SER A 222 89.08 -23.53 68.29
N THR A 223 89.91 -24.52 67.96
CA THR A 223 91.18 -24.75 68.66
C THR A 223 92.21 -25.31 67.67
N GLY A 224 93.02 -24.44 67.08
CA GLY A 224 94.15 -24.88 66.25
C GLY A 224 94.62 -23.85 65.24
N ASP A 225 95.39 -22.88 65.70
CA ASP A 225 96.35 -22.17 64.85
C ASP A 225 97.50 -23.14 64.52
N VAL A 226 97.74 -23.43 63.25
CA VAL A 226 98.81 -24.34 62.81
C VAL A 226 99.52 -23.76 61.57
N THR A 227 100.63 -23.10 61.86
CA THR A 227 101.69 -22.70 60.93
C THR A 227 102.46 -23.94 60.47
N VAL A 228 102.61 -24.14 59.15
CA VAL A 228 103.52 -25.14 58.57
C VAL A 228 104.27 -24.52 57.40
N GLU A 229 105.53 -24.16 57.64
CA GLU A 229 106.55 -24.02 56.59
C GLU A 229 107.08 -25.41 56.22
N MET A 230 107.40 -25.64 54.93
CA MET A 230 108.77 -26.00 54.51
C MET A 230 108.88 -26.79 53.18
N ASN A 231 109.83 -26.30 52.36
CA ASN A 231 110.66 -26.93 51.31
C ASN A 231 110.12 -27.18 49.89
N ALA A 232 110.50 -26.23 49.02
CA ALA A 232 110.54 -26.33 47.57
C ALA A 232 111.63 -27.31 47.08
N ALA A 233 111.23 -28.24 46.22
CA ALA A 233 112.10 -29.15 45.47
C ALA A 233 112.38 -28.57 44.05
N PRO A 234 113.36 -29.11 43.31
CA PRO A 234 114.25 -28.37 42.40
C PRO A 234 113.61 -27.95 41.07
N GLY A 235 114.15 -26.85 40.53
CA GLY A 235 113.66 -26.08 39.40
C GLY A 235 113.21 -26.90 38.19
N ILE A 236 111.89 -26.89 38.00
CA ILE A 236 111.23 -27.17 36.73
C ILE A 236 111.52 -25.98 35.81
N ASP A 237 111.78 -26.27 34.53
CA ASP A 237 112.06 -25.30 33.46
C ASP A 237 110.98 -24.19 33.43
N LEU A 238 111.29 -23.09 34.11
CA LEU A 238 110.37 -22.01 34.43
C LEU A 238 109.82 -21.39 33.15
N THR A 239 110.59 -21.41 32.06
CA THR A 239 110.19 -20.81 30.79
C THR A 239 109.11 -21.63 30.08
N LYS A 240 109.18 -22.96 30.13
CA LYS A 240 108.09 -23.84 29.67
C LYS A 240 106.85 -23.70 30.54
N LEU A 241 107.01 -23.75 31.86
CA LEU A 241 105.89 -23.62 32.79
C LEU A 241 105.18 -22.25 32.66
N LEU A 242 105.94 -21.16 32.49
CA LEU A 242 105.36 -19.82 32.30
C LEU A 242 104.62 -19.69 30.96
N ASN A 243 105.12 -20.34 29.90
CA ASN A 243 104.46 -20.39 28.60
C ASN A 243 103.21 -21.27 28.63
N ASP A 244 103.27 -22.42 29.31
CA ASP A 244 102.11 -23.30 29.50
C ASP A 244 101.05 -22.63 30.38
N MET A 245 101.45 -21.89 31.43
CA MET A 245 100.52 -21.07 32.22
C MET A 245 99.91 -19.95 31.38
N ARG A 246 100.70 -19.25 30.54
CA ARG A 246 100.15 -18.25 29.60
C ARG A 246 99.14 -18.86 28.64
N ALA A 247 99.45 -20.00 28.04
CA ALA A 247 98.54 -20.70 27.15
C ALA A 247 97.23 -21.08 27.86
N GLN A 248 97.32 -21.60 29.09
CA GLN A 248 96.13 -21.92 29.91
C GLN A 248 95.32 -20.67 30.27
N TYR A 249 95.97 -19.53 30.56
CA TYR A 249 95.27 -18.28 30.83
C TYR A 249 94.63 -17.68 29.58
N GLU A 250 95.28 -17.79 28.42
CA GLU A 250 94.75 -17.37 27.13
C GLU A 250 93.51 -18.21 26.77
N ASP A 251 93.60 -19.53 26.90
CA ASP A 251 92.48 -20.46 26.67
C ASP A 251 91.32 -20.20 27.64
N LEU A 252 91.61 -19.98 28.93
CA LEU A 252 90.59 -19.67 29.93
C LEU A 252 89.94 -18.30 29.67
N ALA A 253 90.72 -17.29 29.27
CA ALA A 253 90.19 -15.98 28.91
C ALA A 253 89.31 -16.05 27.67
N GLU A 254 89.68 -16.87 26.69
CA GLU A 254 88.90 -17.06 25.47
C GLU A 254 87.63 -17.88 25.70
N GLN A 255 87.68 -18.89 26.58
CA GLN A 255 86.49 -19.61 27.06
C GLN A 255 85.54 -18.67 27.81
N ASN A 256 86.06 -17.86 28.73
CA ASN A 256 85.27 -16.91 29.51
C ASN A 256 84.63 -15.84 28.60
N ARG A 257 85.34 -15.39 27.56
CA ARG A 257 84.76 -14.50 26.52
C ARG A 257 83.63 -15.18 25.75
N ARG A 258 83.82 -16.43 25.30
CA ARG A 258 82.78 -17.20 24.58
C ARG A 258 81.57 -17.45 25.46
N GLU A 259 81.77 -17.84 26.72
CA GLU A 259 80.69 -18.07 27.68
C GLU A 259 79.92 -16.77 27.97
N ALA A 260 80.59 -15.62 28.09
CA ALA A 260 79.94 -14.33 28.24
C ALA A 260 79.13 -13.93 26.99
N GLU A 261 79.66 -14.17 25.79
CA GLU A 261 78.94 -13.94 24.52
C GLU A 261 77.70 -14.86 24.41
N GLU A 262 77.83 -16.14 24.74
CA GLU A 262 76.72 -17.10 24.75
C GLU A 262 75.66 -16.74 25.80
N GLN A 263 76.07 -16.34 27.01
CA GLN A 263 75.16 -15.86 28.05
C GLN A 263 74.44 -14.59 27.60
N PHE A 264 75.13 -13.65 26.96
CA PHE A 264 74.50 -12.44 26.43
C PHE A 264 73.47 -12.76 25.34
N ILE A 265 73.81 -13.66 24.41
CA ILE A 265 72.87 -14.11 23.36
C ILE A 265 71.66 -14.81 24.00
N LYS A 266 71.89 -15.71 24.95
CA LYS A 266 70.81 -16.45 25.64
C LYS A 266 69.88 -15.53 26.42
N MET A 267 70.42 -14.48 27.06
CA MET A 267 69.64 -13.50 27.82
C MET A 267 68.92 -12.49 26.91
N SER A 268 69.50 -12.14 25.76
CA SER A 268 68.89 -11.20 24.79
C SER A 268 67.85 -11.86 23.87
N GLN A 269 67.96 -13.16 23.60
CA GLN A 269 67.01 -13.92 22.78
C GLN A 269 65.54 -13.80 23.23
N PRO A 270 65.16 -14.00 24.51
CA PRO A 270 63.77 -13.83 24.94
C PRO A 270 63.28 -12.39 24.80
N LEU A 271 64.14 -11.40 25.07
CA LEU A 271 63.80 -9.99 24.88
C LEU A 271 63.55 -9.67 23.41
N GLN A 272 64.38 -10.20 22.51
CA GLN A 272 64.24 -9.99 21.08
C GLN A 272 62.99 -10.68 20.52
N GLN A 273 62.64 -11.86 21.05
CA GLN A 273 61.40 -12.54 20.72
C GLN A 273 60.18 -11.75 21.22
N GLN A 274 60.22 -11.25 22.46
CA GLN A 274 59.16 -10.41 23.02
C GLN A 274 58.95 -9.12 22.21
N ILE A 275 60.03 -8.44 21.80
CA ILE A 275 59.94 -7.26 20.92
C ILE A 275 59.26 -7.62 19.59
N HIS A 276 59.54 -8.80 19.04
CA HIS A 276 58.94 -9.26 17.79
C HIS A 276 57.44 -9.56 17.95
N ASP A 277 57.07 -10.20 19.05
CA ASP A 277 55.68 -10.52 19.39
C ASP A 277 54.87 -9.25 19.68
N ASP A 278 55.44 -8.32 20.46
CA ASP A 278 54.84 -7.01 20.77
C ASP A 278 54.67 -6.15 19.50
N ALA A 279 55.66 -6.15 18.60
CA ALA A 279 55.56 -5.47 17.31
C ALA A 279 54.47 -6.10 16.42
N GLY A 280 54.34 -7.43 16.44
CA GLY A 280 53.27 -8.17 15.77
C GLY A 280 51.89 -7.77 16.29
N ALA A 281 51.70 -7.83 17.62
CA ALA A 281 50.46 -7.44 18.29
C ALA A 281 50.09 -5.96 18.08
N ALA A 282 51.08 -5.06 18.09
CA ALA A 282 50.86 -3.65 17.78
C ALA A 282 50.43 -3.46 16.32
N SER A 283 50.99 -4.24 15.39
CA SER A 283 50.60 -4.19 13.96
C SER A 283 49.19 -4.72 13.74
N THR A 284 48.78 -5.80 14.41
CA THR A 284 47.42 -6.34 14.29
C THR A 284 46.39 -5.36 14.87
N ALA A 285 46.63 -4.83 16.08
CA ALA A 285 45.75 -3.83 16.69
C ALA A 285 45.63 -2.56 15.82
N ARG A 286 46.72 -2.14 15.17
CA ARG A 286 46.70 -1.01 14.23
C ARG A 286 45.84 -1.31 13.00
N ASN A 287 45.92 -2.52 12.44
CA ASN A 287 45.11 -2.92 11.30
C ASN A 287 43.62 -3.00 11.66
N GLU A 288 43.29 -3.59 12.82
CA GLU A 288 41.91 -3.62 13.33
C GLU A 288 41.35 -2.21 13.51
N LEU A 289 42.13 -1.27 14.05
CA LEU A 289 41.71 0.13 14.20
C LEU A 289 41.42 0.78 12.82
N ILE A 290 42.26 0.50 11.81
CA ILE A 290 42.04 1.00 10.44
C ILE A 290 40.77 0.41 9.83
N GLU A 291 40.53 -0.89 10.01
CA GLU A 291 39.32 -1.55 9.53
C GLU A 291 38.06 -1.02 10.23
N LEU A 292 38.12 -0.83 11.55
CA LEU A 292 37.02 -0.27 12.34
C LEU A 292 36.74 1.20 11.94
N LYS A 293 37.79 1.97 11.64
CA LYS A 293 37.63 3.34 11.12
C LYS A 293 36.99 3.34 9.73
N ARG A 294 37.35 2.38 8.87
CA ARG A 294 36.76 2.23 7.54
C ARG A 294 35.30 1.80 7.61
N SER A 295 34.95 0.86 8.48
CA SER A 295 33.57 0.44 8.70
C SER A 295 32.74 1.59 9.28
N PHE A 296 33.27 2.32 10.26
CA PHE A 296 32.62 3.51 10.81
C PHE A 296 32.32 4.55 9.72
N GLN A 297 33.31 4.89 8.87
CA GLN A 297 33.11 5.82 7.76
C GLN A 297 32.07 5.32 6.76
N SER A 298 32.05 4.02 6.47
CA SER A 298 31.05 3.42 5.58
C SER A 298 29.64 3.54 6.17
N LEU A 299 29.47 3.23 7.46
CA LEU A 299 28.20 3.36 8.17
C LEU A 299 27.75 4.83 8.24
N GLU A 300 28.69 5.77 8.44
CA GLU A 300 28.38 7.19 8.46
C GLU A 300 27.89 7.69 7.10
N ILE A 301 28.50 7.24 5.99
CA ILE A 301 28.04 7.55 4.63
C ILE A 301 26.64 6.95 4.39
N GLU A 302 26.42 5.71 4.82
CA GLU A 302 25.12 5.05 4.70
C GLU A 302 24.04 5.83 5.49
N LEU A 303 24.34 6.25 6.71
CA LEU A 303 23.47 7.09 7.53
C LEU A 303 23.13 8.40 6.82
N GLN A 304 24.12 9.11 6.27
CA GLN A 304 23.88 10.35 5.52
C GLN A 304 23.02 10.11 4.27
N SER A 305 23.23 8.99 3.57
CA SER A 305 22.42 8.62 2.40
C SER A 305 20.96 8.31 2.77
N LEU A 306 20.73 7.64 3.91
CA LEU A 306 19.40 7.34 4.42
C LEU A 306 18.67 8.60 4.89
N LEU A 307 19.39 9.54 5.54
CA LEU A 307 18.84 10.85 5.90
C LEU A 307 18.44 11.66 4.66
N ALA A 308 19.27 11.68 3.62
CA ALA A 308 18.93 12.33 2.36
C ALA A 308 17.72 11.68 1.68
N LYS A 309 17.64 10.34 1.69
CA LYS A 309 16.47 9.60 1.17
C LYS A 309 15.21 9.92 1.96
N LYS A 310 15.29 9.96 3.30
CA LYS A 310 14.16 10.34 4.16
C LYS A 310 13.68 11.75 3.82
N ALA A 311 14.57 12.73 3.76
CA ALA A 311 14.22 14.11 3.43
C ALA A 311 13.57 14.23 2.04
N SER A 312 14.08 13.49 1.04
CA SER A 312 13.47 13.44 -0.29
C SER A 312 12.06 12.84 -0.25
N LEU A 313 11.83 11.76 0.49
CA LEU A 313 10.52 11.12 0.60
C LEU A 313 9.51 12.02 1.34
N GLU A 314 9.92 12.64 2.44
CA GLU A 314 9.11 13.62 3.16
C GLU A 314 8.75 14.82 2.26
N GLY A 315 9.70 15.30 1.44
CA GLY A 315 9.45 16.34 0.45
C GLY A 315 8.42 15.93 -0.59
N THR A 316 8.55 14.73 -1.18
CA THR A 316 7.57 14.22 -2.16
C THR A 316 6.19 14.00 -1.52
N LEU A 317 6.12 13.54 -0.27
CA LEU A 317 4.86 13.38 0.44
C LEU A 317 4.18 14.74 0.61
N ALA A 318 4.90 15.74 1.14
CA ALA A 318 4.36 17.09 1.32
C ALA A 318 3.90 17.72 -0.01
N GLU A 319 4.64 17.52 -1.10
CA GLU A 319 4.25 18.00 -2.43
C GLU A 319 2.97 17.29 -2.92
N THR A 320 2.86 15.97 -2.74
CA THR A 320 1.64 15.24 -3.11
C THR A 320 0.44 15.65 -2.28
N GLU A 321 0.60 15.83 -0.97
CA GLU A 321 -0.46 16.30 -0.07
C GLU A 321 -0.93 17.71 -0.46
N ALA A 322 -0.01 18.62 -0.77
CA ALA A 322 -0.35 19.96 -1.26
C ALA A 322 -1.10 19.90 -2.60
N ASN A 323 -0.67 19.04 -3.53
CA ASN A 323 -1.34 18.84 -4.80
C ASN A 323 -2.76 18.27 -4.63
N TYR A 324 -2.95 17.30 -3.74
CA TYR A 324 -4.30 16.77 -3.46
C TYR A 324 -5.18 17.78 -2.74
N SER A 325 -4.63 18.56 -1.81
CA SER A 325 -5.35 19.64 -1.12
C SER A 325 -5.85 20.70 -2.10
N THR A 326 -5.02 21.11 -3.05
CA THR A 326 -5.42 22.07 -4.10
C THR A 326 -6.47 21.48 -5.04
N GLN A 327 -6.35 20.22 -5.46
CA GLN A 327 -7.37 19.53 -6.26
C GLN A 327 -8.71 19.42 -5.51
N LEU A 328 -8.67 19.06 -4.22
CA LEU A 328 -9.87 19.00 -3.39
C LEU A 328 -10.54 20.38 -3.26
N SER A 329 -9.75 21.43 -3.08
CA SER A 329 -10.26 22.80 -3.04
C SER A 329 -10.91 23.21 -4.38
N GLN A 330 -10.31 22.84 -5.52
CA GLN A 330 -10.90 23.09 -6.84
C GLN A 330 -12.22 22.35 -7.04
N LEU A 331 -12.29 21.07 -6.64
CA LEU A 331 -13.53 20.30 -6.69
C LEU A 331 -14.60 20.88 -5.77
N GLN A 332 -14.22 21.32 -4.57
CA GLN A 332 -15.14 21.99 -3.65
C GLN A 332 -15.72 23.27 -4.26
N LEU A 333 -14.90 24.09 -4.94
CA LEU A 333 -15.38 25.27 -5.64
C LEU A 333 -16.37 24.93 -6.77
N GLN A 334 -16.12 23.85 -7.52
CA GLN A 334 -17.05 23.38 -8.56
C GLN A 334 -18.38 22.92 -7.95
N VAL A 335 -18.33 22.16 -6.85
CA VAL A 335 -19.52 21.72 -6.12
C VAL A 335 -20.32 22.94 -5.64
N SER A 336 -19.68 23.90 -4.98
CA SER A 336 -20.37 25.11 -4.50
C SER A 336 -20.98 25.93 -5.64
N SER A 337 -20.30 26.03 -6.80
CA SER A 337 -20.87 26.71 -7.97
C SER A 337 -22.10 25.98 -8.53
N LEU A 338 -22.07 24.65 -8.59
CA LEU A 338 -23.23 23.85 -9.02
C LEU A 338 -24.39 23.90 -8.03
N GLU A 339 -24.10 23.91 -6.72
CA GLU A 339 -25.08 24.10 -5.67
C GLU A 339 -25.77 25.47 -5.78
N GLU A 340 -25.00 26.54 -6.06
CA GLU A 340 -25.53 27.88 -6.28
C GLU A 340 -26.42 27.94 -7.53
N GLN A 341 -26.00 27.33 -8.64
CA GLN A 341 -26.81 27.24 -9.86
C GLN A 341 -28.12 26.46 -9.62
N LEU A 342 -28.07 25.34 -8.88
CA LEU A 342 -29.26 24.59 -8.52
C LEU A 342 -30.20 25.41 -7.63
N GLN A 343 -29.66 26.18 -6.69
CA GLN A 343 -30.44 27.05 -5.84
C GLN A 343 -31.10 28.19 -6.64
N GLN A 344 -30.38 28.76 -7.61
CA GLN A 344 -30.93 29.77 -8.52
C GLN A 344 -32.08 29.22 -9.36
N ILE A 345 -31.93 28.05 -9.98
CA ILE A 345 -32.98 27.43 -10.79
C ILE A 345 -34.21 27.08 -9.93
N ARG A 346 -34.01 26.61 -8.69
CA ARG A 346 -35.12 26.35 -7.75
C ARG A 346 -35.88 27.64 -7.43
N ALA A 347 -35.17 28.72 -7.10
CA ALA A 347 -35.79 30.01 -6.81
C ALA A 347 -36.55 30.57 -8.03
N GLU A 348 -35.99 30.44 -9.24
CA GLU A 348 -36.67 30.84 -10.47
C GLU A 348 -37.93 30.00 -10.72
N THR A 349 -37.85 28.69 -10.51
CA THR A 349 -38.99 27.77 -10.67
C THR A 349 -40.11 28.10 -9.66
N GLU A 350 -39.75 28.41 -8.40
CA GLU A 350 -40.71 28.85 -7.38
C GLU A 350 -41.37 30.18 -7.76
N CYS A 351 -40.59 31.14 -8.28
CA CYS A 351 -41.11 32.41 -8.78
C CYS A 351 -42.11 32.20 -9.92
N GLN A 352 -41.73 31.41 -10.94
CA GLN A 352 -42.61 31.07 -12.05
C GLN A 352 -43.87 30.36 -11.57
N ASN A 353 -43.77 29.41 -10.63
CA ASN A 353 -44.94 28.73 -10.08
C ASN A 353 -45.90 29.71 -9.37
N SER A 354 -45.37 30.67 -8.62
CA SER A 354 -46.18 31.75 -8.02
C SER A 354 -46.90 32.59 -9.08
N GLU A 355 -46.20 32.99 -10.15
CA GLU A 355 -46.80 33.72 -11.28
C GLU A 355 -47.89 32.90 -11.98
N TYR A 356 -47.65 31.60 -12.21
CA TYR A 356 -48.64 30.68 -12.77
C TYR A 356 -49.89 30.56 -11.88
N GLN A 357 -49.72 30.46 -10.56
CA GLN A 357 -50.84 30.42 -9.62
C GLN A 357 -51.66 31.71 -9.65
N GLN A 358 -51.00 32.87 -9.73
CA GLN A 358 -51.68 34.16 -9.86
C GLN A 358 -52.47 34.24 -11.18
N LEU A 359 -51.86 33.83 -12.30
CA LEU A 359 -52.51 33.82 -13.60
C LEU A 359 -53.70 32.85 -13.63
N LEU A 360 -53.58 31.69 -13.00
CA LEU A 360 -54.69 30.74 -12.84
C LEU A 360 -55.82 31.35 -12.00
N GLY A 361 -55.49 32.07 -10.92
CA GLY A 361 -56.46 32.84 -10.14
C GLY A 361 -57.21 33.90 -10.96
N ILE A 362 -56.50 34.63 -11.84
CA ILE A 362 -57.13 35.60 -12.76
C ILE A 362 -58.02 34.87 -13.78
N LYS A 363 -57.53 33.78 -14.39
CA LYS A 363 -58.29 32.98 -15.36
C LYS A 363 -59.60 32.49 -14.76
N THR A 364 -59.54 31.86 -13.58
CA THR A 364 -60.75 31.35 -12.89
C THR A 364 -61.74 32.48 -12.58
N ARG A 365 -61.27 33.67 -12.18
CA ARG A 365 -62.13 34.85 -12.00
C ARG A 365 -62.78 35.30 -13.31
N LEU A 366 -62.02 35.39 -14.40
CA LEU A 366 -62.56 35.76 -15.70
C LEU A 366 -63.56 34.73 -16.22
N GLU A 367 -63.33 33.44 -15.99
CA GLU A 367 -64.28 32.37 -16.33
C GLU A 367 -65.59 32.52 -15.56
N MET A 368 -65.55 32.88 -14.27
CA MET A 368 -66.76 33.23 -13.51
C MET A 368 -67.47 34.45 -14.10
N GLU A 369 -66.74 35.50 -14.47
CA GLU A 369 -67.33 36.70 -15.09
C GLU A 369 -68.01 36.37 -16.42
N ILE A 370 -67.35 35.59 -17.29
CA ILE A 370 -67.93 35.10 -18.56
C ILE A 370 -69.20 34.28 -18.30
N GLU A 371 -69.18 33.39 -17.31
CA GLU A 371 -70.35 32.59 -16.94
C GLU A 371 -71.51 33.49 -16.46
N THR A 372 -71.23 34.53 -15.67
CA THR A 372 -72.26 35.51 -15.28
C THR A 372 -72.78 36.31 -16.47
N TYR A 373 -71.91 36.72 -17.40
CA TYR A 373 -72.32 37.42 -18.61
C TYR A 373 -73.18 36.52 -19.50
N ARG A 374 -72.86 35.22 -19.62
CA ARG A 374 -73.67 34.24 -20.35
C ARG A 374 -75.07 34.10 -19.73
N ARG A 375 -75.18 33.93 -18.40
CA ARG A 375 -76.48 33.88 -17.72
C ARG A 375 -77.33 35.13 -17.94
N LEU A 376 -76.70 36.31 -17.90
CA LEU A 376 -77.38 37.58 -18.18
C LEU A 376 -77.87 37.67 -19.64
N LEU A 377 -77.09 37.14 -20.60
CA LEU A 377 -77.44 37.08 -22.02
C LEU A 377 -78.54 36.04 -22.32
N ASP A 378 -78.53 34.90 -21.62
CA ASP A 378 -79.53 33.83 -21.72
C ASP A 378 -80.87 34.19 -21.05
N GLY A 379 -80.99 35.39 -20.49
CA GLY A 379 -82.25 35.92 -19.96
C GLY A 379 -82.62 35.44 -18.55
N GLU A 380 -81.68 34.84 -17.81
CA GLU A 380 -81.86 34.53 -16.38
C GLU A 380 -81.64 35.80 -15.55
N ARG A 381 -82.71 36.59 -15.38
CA ARG A 381 -82.73 37.71 -14.42
C ARG A 381 -83.13 37.17 -13.06
N VAL A 382 -82.17 37.06 -12.14
CA VAL A 382 -82.48 36.81 -10.73
C VAL A 382 -82.89 38.12 -10.08
N VAL A 383 -84.19 38.41 -10.07
CA VAL A 383 -84.75 39.53 -9.30
C VAL A 383 -84.82 39.10 -7.83
N LYS A 384 -83.93 39.65 -7.00
CA LYS A 384 -84.01 39.48 -5.54
C LYS A 384 -84.96 40.54 -5.00
N THR A 385 -86.18 40.15 -4.68
CA THR A 385 -87.16 41.00 -4.00
C THR A 385 -86.94 40.84 -2.50
N ILE A 386 -86.44 41.90 -1.85
CA ILE A 386 -86.28 41.94 -0.40
C ILE A 386 -87.60 42.45 0.18
N VAL A 387 -88.27 41.61 0.97
CA VAL A 387 -89.46 42.01 1.73
C VAL A 387 -88.98 42.26 3.16
N GLU A 388 -88.97 43.53 3.56
CA GLU A 388 -88.62 43.95 4.92
C GLU A 388 -89.89 44.23 5.72
N GLU A 389 -90.03 43.59 6.87
CA GLU A 389 -91.08 43.91 7.85
C GLU A 389 -90.55 44.96 8.83
N LEU A 390 -91.18 46.14 8.81
CA LEU A 390 -90.84 47.29 9.64
C LEU A 390 -91.96 47.53 10.67
N VAL A 391 -91.60 47.53 11.94
CA VAL A 391 -92.45 48.04 13.03
C VAL A 391 -91.65 49.10 13.78
N ASP A 392 -92.21 50.30 13.93
CA ASP A 392 -91.60 51.46 14.59
C ASP A 392 -90.17 51.80 14.14
N GLY A 393 -89.93 51.78 12.82
CA GLY A 393 -88.70 52.29 12.21
C GLY A 393 -87.44 51.44 12.43
N LYS A 394 -87.57 50.23 13.00
CA LYS A 394 -86.50 49.23 13.06
C LYS A 394 -86.90 47.99 12.27
N VAL A 395 -85.96 47.48 11.45
CA VAL A 395 -86.13 46.24 10.67
C VAL A 395 -86.03 45.05 11.63
N ILE A 396 -87.10 44.26 11.74
CA ILE A 396 -87.19 43.13 12.69
C ILE A 396 -86.94 41.80 11.98
N SER A 397 -87.19 41.73 10.66
CA SER A 397 -86.95 40.56 9.84
C SER A 397 -86.72 40.99 8.39
N SER A 398 -85.68 40.43 7.76
CA SER A 398 -85.44 40.56 6.32
C SER A 398 -85.41 39.16 5.73
N GLN A 399 -86.38 38.86 4.85
CA GLN A 399 -86.39 37.62 4.08
C GLN A 399 -86.09 37.92 2.62
N VAL A 400 -84.99 37.32 2.13
CA VAL A 400 -84.60 37.40 0.73
C VAL A 400 -85.26 36.25 -0.02
N LYS A 401 -86.25 36.55 -0.87
CA LYS A 401 -86.79 35.59 -1.83
C LYS A 401 -86.14 35.83 -3.19
N SER A 402 -85.41 34.84 -3.69
CA SER A 402 -84.92 34.80 -5.07
C SER A 402 -85.98 34.14 -5.94
N VAL A 403 -86.54 34.89 -6.89
CA VAL A 403 -87.39 34.32 -7.94
C VAL A 403 -86.55 34.27 -9.22
N GLU A 404 -86.34 33.07 -9.75
CA GLU A 404 -85.71 32.88 -11.06
C GLU A 404 -86.78 33.09 -12.13
N GLU A 405 -86.79 34.27 -12.76
CA GLU A 405 -87.55 34.46 -13.99
C GLU A 405 -86.69 33.99 -15.17
N LYS A 406 -87.00 32.79 -15.69
CA LYS A 406 -86.55 32.38 -17.01
C LYS A 406 -87.39 33.10 -18.05
N THR A 407 -86.84 34.14 -18.66
CA THR A 407 -87.40 34.67 -19.91
C THR A 407 -87.09 33.66 -21.03
N THR A 408 -87.96 32.68 -21.19
CA THR A 408 -87.99 31.84 -22.39
C THR A 408 -88.40 32.74 -23.57
N LYS A 409 -87.52 32.86 -24.55
CA LYS A 409 -87.94 33.20 -25.90
C LYS A 409 -88.52 31.97 -26.58
#